data_AF-A0A382TVU5-F1
#
_entry.id   AF-A0A382TVU5-F1
#
_cell.length_a   1.000
_cell.length_b   1.000
_cell.length_c   1.000
_cell.angle_alpha   90.00
_cell.angle_beta   90.00
_cell.angle_gamma   90.00
#
_symmetry.space_group_name_H-M   'P 1'
#
loop_
_entity.id
_entity.type
_entity.pdbx_description
1 polymer ?
#
loop_
_entity_poly.entity_id
_entity_poly.type
_entity_poly.pdbx_seq_one_letter_code
_entity_poly.pdbx_strand_id
1 'polypeptide(L)'
;MEFLFMLHHRLKLTVACLIVVAITFLRVGESHTQNNGPTNSAGKVLPTDAAPLSQQVVRFMSPEPRTLDSSINDYDTESTIIPFEPLLRRDENWMPVPGAADSY
;
A
#
# COMPACT_ATOMS: atom_id res chain seq x y z
N MET A 1 -51.43 14.55 31.84
CA MET A 1 -51.10 13.17 31.44
C MET A 1 -50.26 13.10 30.15
N GLU A 2 -50.35 14.05 29.22
CA GLU A 2 -49.59 14.00 27.94
C GLU A 2 -48.08 14.28 28.07
N PHE A 3 -47.66 15.14 29.00
CA PHE A 3 -46.23 15.49 29.19
C PHE A 3 -45.35 14.30 29.56
N LEU A 4 -45.86 13.37 30.38
CA LEU A 4 -45.13 12.19 30.82
C LEU A 4 -44.94 11.18 29.67
N PHE A 5 -45.95 11.05 28.82
CA PHE A 5 -45.92 10.20 27.62
C PHE A 5 -44.92 10.72 26.59
N MET A 6 -44.90 12.05 26.40
CA MET A 6 -43.98 12.71 25.48
C MET A 6 -42.52 12.58 25.94
N LEU A 7 -42.24 12.73 27.24
CA LEU A 7 -40.91 12.55 27.82
C LEU A 7 -40.39 11.11 27.66
N HIS A 8 -41.26 10.12 27.88
CA HIS A 8 -40.90 8.71 27.72
C HIS A 8 -40.58 8.33 26.27
N HIS A 9 -41.27 8.95 25.30
CA HIS A 9 -41.04 8.72 23.88
C HIS A 9 -39.71 9.34 23.41
N ARG A 10 -39.39 10.56 23.88
CA ARG A 10 -38.12 11.24 23.59
C ARG A 10 -36.93 10.48 24.17
N LEU A 11 -37.06 9.96 25.39
CA LEU A 11 -36.03 9.15 26.05
C LEU A 11 -35.74 7.84 25.29
N LYS A 12 -36.79 7.13 24.84
CA LYS A 12 -36.64 5.92 24.02
C LYS A 12 -35.95 6.20 22.69
N LEU A 13 -36.26 7.34 22.05
CA LEU A 13 -35.65 7.74 20.78
C LEU A 13 -34.15 8.05 20.94
N THR A 14 -33.76 8.76 22.00
CA THR A 14 -32.36 9.06 22.29
C THR A 14 -31.54 7.81 22.61
N VAL A 15 -32.10 6.86 23.36
CA VAL A 15 -31.42 5.60 23.66
C VAL A 15 -31.24 4.77 22.38
N ALA A 16 -32.27 4.69 21.53
CA ALA A 16 -32.17 3.99 20.25
C ALA A 16 -31.10 4.62 19.33
N CYS A 17 -31.01 5.95 19.28
CA CYS A 17 -30.00 6.66 18.51
C CYS A 17 -28.58 6.36 19.02
N LEU A 18 -28.36 6.38 20.33
CA LEU A 18 -27.06 6.04 20.93
C LEU A 18 -26.64 4.60 20.65
N ILE A 19 -27.58 3.66 20.65
CA ILE A 19 -27.33 2.25 20.32
C ILE A 19 -26.91 2.11 18.85
N VAL A 20 -27.62 2.76 17.92
CA VAL A 20 -27.27 2.73 16.48
C VAL A 20 -25.89 3.33 16.25
N VAL A 21 -25.59 4.47 16.87
CA VAL A 21 -24.29 5.12 16.78
C VAL A 21 -23.17 4.21 17.31
N ALA A 22 -23.36 3.57 18.47
CA ALA A 22 -22.41 2.62 19.02
C ALA A 22 -22.18 1.41 18.09
N ILE A 23 -23.24 0.85 17.49
CA ILE A 23 -23.14 -0.26 16.53
C ILE A 23 -22.38 0.17 15.27
N THR A 24 -22.59 1.40 14.78
CA THR A 24 -21.85 1.89 13.61
C THR A 24 -20.37 2.11 13.91
N PHE A 25 -20.01 2.60 15.10
CA PHE A 25 -18.61 2.75 15.49
C PHE A 25 -17.90 1.41 15.72
N LEU A 26 -18.58 0.39 16.23
CA LEU A 26 -18.01 -0.98 16.30
C LEU A 26 -17.76 -1.57 14.91
N ARG A 27 -18.59 -1.25 13.91
CA ARG A 27 -18.44 -1.75 12.52
C ARG A 27 -17.33 -1.07 11.72
N VAL A 28 -16.92 0.14 12.12
CA VAL A 28 -15.83 0.91 11.46
C VAL A 28 -14.44 0.45 11.93
N GLY A 29 -14.37 -0.45 12.92
CA GLY A 29 -13.10 -0.89 13.53
C GLY A 29 -12.35 -2.02 12.83
N GLU A 30 -12.89 -2.69 11.80
CA GLU A 30 -12.23 -3.85 11.20
C GLU A 30 -12.08 -3.77 9.68
N SER A 31 -10.89 -3.35 9.24
CA SER A 31 -10.15 -4.00 8.16
C SER A 31 -8.71 -3.46 8.01
N HIS A 32 -8.00 -3.24 9.12
CA HIS A 32 -6.54 -3.21 9.01
C HIS A 32 -6.10 -4.67 8.92
N THR A 33 -6.07 -5.21 7.70
CA THR A 33 -5.45 -6.51 7.43
C THR A 33 -4.02 -6.39 7.94
N GLN A 34 -3.76 -6.93 9.13
CA GLN A 34 -2.40 -7.12 9.63
C GLN A 34 -1.78 -8.12 8.65
N ASN A 35 -1.08 -7.59 7.65
CA ASN A 35 -0.34 -8.41 6.72
C ASN A 35 0.77 -9.06 7.57
N ASN A 36 0.53 -10.26 8.06
CA ASN A 36 1.49 -11.02 8.87
C ASN A 36 2.55 -11.69 7.99
N GLY A 37 2.75 -11.20 6.77
CA GLY A 37 3.71 -11.73 5.82
C GLY A 37 5.14 -11.39 6.21
N PRO A 38 6.13 -12.13 5.70
CA PRO A 38 7.53 -11.82 5.93
C PRO A 38 7.85 -10.41 5.43
N THR A 39 8.64 -9.66 6.21
CA THR A 39 9.13 -8.34 5.80
C THR A 39 10.43 -8.50 5.03
N ASN A 40 10.54 -7.88 3.85
CA ASN A 40 11.76 -7.93 3.05
C ASN A 40 12.85 -6.96 3.60
N SER A 41 14.03 -6.96 2.96
CA SER A 41 15.15 -6.08 3.34
C SER A 41 14.85 -4.58 3.19
N ALA A 42 13.84 -4.20 2.39
CA ALA A 42 13.38 -2.83 2.23
C ALA A 42 12.27 -2.43 3.23
N GLY A 43 11.96 -3.29 4.23
CA GLY A 43 10.92 -3.01 5.21
C GLY A 43 9.49 -3.19 4.69
N LYS A 44 9.31 -3.74 3.48
CA LYS A 44 7.99 -3.99 2.88
C LYS A 44 7.46 -5.35 3.33
N VAL A 45 6.24 -5.35 3.85
CA VAL A 45 5.51 -6.57 4.16
C VAL A 45 5.07 -7.24 2.85
N LEU A 46 5.47 -8.50 2.68
CA LEU A 46 5.15 -9.27 1.49
C LEU A 46 3.75 -9.90 1.59
N PRO A 47 3.10 -10.17 0.45
CA PRO A 47 1.85 -10.91 0.44
C PRO A 47 2.07 -12.37 0.89
N THR A 48 1.00 -13.02 1.34
CA THR A 48 1.07 -14.37 1.95
C THR A 48 1.51 -15.48 0.98
N ASP A 49 1.36 -15.24 -0.32
CA ASP A 49 1.76 -16.13 -1.40
C ASP A 49 3.17 -15.81 -1.96
N ALA A 50 3.88 -14.85 -1.39
CA ALA A 50 5.25 -14.55 -1.78
C ALA A 50 6.19 -15.73 -1.55
N ALA A 51 7.14 -15.93 -2.47
CA ALA A 51 8.20 -16.92 -2.30
C ALA A 51 9.02 -16.62 -1.02
N PRO A 52 9.57 -17.65 -0.33
CA PRO A 52 10.46 -17.46 0.81
C PRO A 52 11.61 -16.48 0.50
N LEU A 53 11.97 -15.62 1.46
CA LEU A 53 13.02 -14.60 1.26
C LEU A 53 14.35 -15.19 0.77
N SER A 54 14.72 -16.37 1.24
CA SER A 54 15.94 -17.07 0.82
C SER A 54 15.94 -17.51 -0.66
N GLN A 55 14.78 -17.52 -1.32
CA GLN A 55 14.60 -17.91 -2.70
C GLN A 55 14.37 -16.72 -3.64
N GLN A 56 14.19 -15.50 -3.12
CA GLN A 56 13.99 -14.28 -3.90
C GLN A 56 15.33 -13.75 -4.47
N VAL A 57 15.98 -14.55 -5.30
CA VAL A 57 17.28 -14.23 -5.91
C VAL A 57 17.09 -14.04 -7.41
N VAL A 58 17.30 -12.82 -7.90
CA VAL A 58 17.30 -12.54 -9.33
C VAL A 58 18.71 -12.72 -9.89
N ARG A 59 18.83 -13.45 -11.00
CA ARG A 59 20.07 -13.62 -11.77
C ARG A 59 19.74 -13.37 -13.23
N PHE A 60 20.51 -12.50 -13.87
CA PHE A 60 20.37 -12.20 -15.29
C PHE A 60 21.76 -12.10 -15.91
N MET A 61 21.83 -12.40 -17.20
CA MET A 61 23.04 -12.18 -18.00
C MET A 61 22.88 -10.84 -18.71
N SER A 62 23.87 -9.98 -18.56
CA SER A 62 23.97 -8.71 -19.27
C SER A 62 25.41 -8.56 -19.77
N PRO A 63 25.65 -7.89 -20.91
CA PRO A 63 26.99 -7.48 -21.31
C PRO A 63 27.69 -6.71 -20.18
N GLU A 64 29.01 -6.68 -20.19
CA GLU A 64 29.76 -5.87 -19.23
C GLU A 64 29.51 -4.37 -19.51
N PRO A 65 29.00 -3.60 -18.53
CA PRO A 65 28.77 -2.17 -18.73
C PRO A 65 30.09 -1.42 -18.83
N ARG A 66 30.16 -0.47 -19.76
CA ARG A 66 31.29 0.47 -19.86
C ARG A 66 31.36 1.42 -18.65
N THR A 67 30.20 1.73 -18.07
CA THR A 67 30.04 2.62 -16.92
C THR A 67 28.73 2.30 -16.21
N LEU A 68 28.69 2.57 -14.90
CA LEU A 68 27.46 2.52 -14.11
C LEU A 68 26.82 3.90 -13.94
N ASP A 69 27.44 4.97 -14.43
CA ASP A 69 26.83 6.30 -14.45
C ASP A 69 25.88 6.42 -15.66
N SER A 70 24.58 6.48 -15.38
CA SER A 70 23.54 6.57 -16.41
C SER A 70 23.50 7.93 -17.11
N SER A 71 24.15 8.96 -16.56
CA SER A 71 24.16 10.31 -17.14
C SER A 71 25.16 10.49 -18.29
N ILE A 72 26.07 9.54 -18.48
CA ILE A 72 27.15 9.61 -19.48
C ILE A 72 27.08 8.50 -20.53
N ASN A 73 26.06 7.63 -20.46
CA ASN A 73 25.92 6.48 -21.36
C ASN A 73 24.51 6.42 -21.96
N ASP A 74 24.31 7.20 -23.03
CA ASP A 74 22.99 7.46 -23.63
C ASP A 74 22.36 6.24 -24.33
N TYR A 75 23.15 5.21 -24.67
CA TYR A 75 22.73 4.12 -25.56
C TYR A 75 22.93 2.71 -24.98
N ASP A 76 23.48 2.58 -23.77
CA ASP A 76 23.82 1.27 -23.18
C ASP A 76 23.57 1.28 -21.67
N THR A 77 22.29 1.38 -21.30
CA THR A 77 21.85 1.29 -19.89
C THR A 77 21.22 -0.06 -19.55
N GLU A 78 21.34 -1.07 -20.42
CA GLU A 78 20.70 -2.38 -20.21
C GLU A 78 21.28 -3.12 -19.01
N SER A 79 22.55 -2.87 -18.67
CA SER A 79 23.18 -3.40 -17.45
C SER A 79 22.89 -2.56 -16.20
N THR A 80 22.28 -1.38 -16.37
CA THR A 80 22.00 -0.39 -15.31
C THR A 80 20.60 -0.53 -14.72
N ILE A 81 19.94 -1.69 -14.93
CA ILE A 81 18.57 -1.98 -14.47
C ILE A 81 18.40 -1.84 -12.95
N ILE A 82 19.47 -2.02 -12.16
CA ILE A 82 19.37 -2.21 -10.70
C ILE A 82 19.85 -1.03 -9.83
N PRO A 83 20.91 -0.25 -10.17
CA PRO A 83 21.44 0.71 -9.19
C PRO A 83 20.59 1.96 -8.98
N PHE A 84 19.63 2.29 -9.85
CA PHE A 84 18.91 3.57 -9.78
C PHE A 84 17.40 3.43 -9.76
N GLU A 85 16.76 4.32 -9.01
CA GLU A 85 15.32 4.51 -9.00
C GLU A 85 14.99 5.87 -9.66
N PRO A 86 14.31 5.90 -10.82
CA PRO A 86 13.92 7.14 -11.48
C PRO A 86 12.74 7.81 -10.75
N LEU A 87 12.47 9.09 -11.05
CA LEU A 87 11.31 9.82 -10.50
C LEU A 87 9.99 9.12 -10.82
N LEU A 88 9.83 8.71 -12.08
CA LEU A 88 8.71 7.93 -12.58
C LEU A 88 9.26 6.66 -13.24
N ARG A 89 8.55 5.56 -13.04
CA ARG A 89 8.76 4.27 -13.70
C ARG A 89 7.70 4.05 -14.76
N ARG A 90 7.81 2.94 -15.49
CA ARG A 90 6.80 2.48 -16.43
C ARG A 90 6.24 1.14 -15.98
N ASP A 91 4.93 0.97 -16.07
CA ASP A 91 4.27 -0.32 -15.89
C ASP A 91 4.32 -1.17 -17.18
N GLU A 92 3.68 -2.34 -17.16
CA GLU A 92 3.62 -3.28 -18.29
C GLU A 92 2.88 -2.68 -19.51
N ASN A 93 2.07 -1.65 -19.30
CA ASN A 93 1.33 -0.93 -20.32
C ASN A 93 2.06 0.33 -20.81
N TRP A 94 3.32 0.53 -20.41
CA TRP A 94 4.14 1.72 -20.69
C TRP A 94 3.58 3.01 -20.09
N MET A 95 2.70 2.91 -19.10
CA MET A 95 2.14 4.07 -18.42
C MET A 95 3.07 4.54 -17.30
N PRO A 96 3.18 5.86 -17.06
CA PRO A 96 4.00 6.39 -15.99
C PRO A 96 3.40 6.04 -14.62
N VAL A 97 4.21 5.41 -13.77
CA VAL A 97 3.86 5.08 -12.38
C VAL A 97 4.89 5.68 -11.42
N PRO A 98 4.53 5.95 -10.15
CA PRO A 98 5.46 6.50 -9.16
C PRO A 98 6.76 5.68 -9.02
N GLY A 99 7.89 6.39 -9.01
CA GLY A 99 9.21 5.87 -8.62
C GLY A 99 9.66 6.57 -7.35
N ALA A 100 10.71 7.38 -7.43
CA ALA A 100 11.16 8.24 -6.33
C ALA A 100 10.22 9.44 -6.06
N ALA A 101 9.37 9.81 -7.01
CA ALA A 101 8.38 10.87 -6.84
C ALA A 101 6.99 10.30 -6.57
N ASP A 102 6.33 10.81 -5.52
CA ASP A 102 4.97 10.40 -5.14
C ASP A 102 3.88 11.01 -6.04
N SER A 103 4.17 12.11 -6.73
CA SER A 103 3.23 12.84 -7.60
C SER A 103 3.95 13.66 -8.68
N TYR A 104 3.23 13.98 -9.77
CA TYR A 104 3.68 14.81 -10.89
C TYR A 104 2.55 15.66 -11.46
#